data_AF-A0A6P0WUS3-F1
#
_entry.id   AF-A0A6P0WUS3-F1
#
_cell.length_a   1.000
_cell.length_b   1.000
_cell.length_c   1.000
_cell.angle_alpha   90.00
_cell.angle_beta   90.00
_cell.angle_gamma   90.00
#
_symmetry.space_group_name_H-M   'P 1'
#
loop_
_entity.id
_entity.type
_entity.pdbx_description
1 polymer ?
#
loop_
_entity_poly.entity_id
_entity_poly.type
_entity_poly.pdbx_seq_one_letter_code
_entity_poly.pdbx_strand_id
1 'polypeptide(L)'
;MSQTEVVTVRLTPEVKAKLNALALSTKRSKSWLAAEAIALYVEQQSWQIQMIEEAVTFADSPQAEWVEGDDMEAWLSSWGMEDEKPAPCS
;
A
#
# COMPACT_ATOMS: atom_id res chain seq x y z
N MET A 1 -19.42 -8.41 21.43
CA MET A 1 -18.47 -7.32 21.72
C MET A 1 -17.10 -7.80 21.29
N SER A 2 -16.49 -7.18 20.29
CA SER A 2 -15.11 -7.49 19.86
C SER A 2 -14.15 -7.16 21.00
N GLN A 3 -13.18 -8.04 21.27
CA GLN A 3 -12.13 -7.78 22.26
C GLN A 3 -11.19 -6.69 21.72
N THR A 4 -10.79 -5.76 22.58
CA THR A 4 -9.84 -4.69 22.24
C THR A 4 -8.67 -4.73 23.19
N GLU A 5 -7.46 -4.57 22.66
CA GLU A 5 -6.20 -4.55 23.41
C GLU A 5 -5.64 -3.13 23.49
N VAL A 6 -4.87 -2.83 24.54
CA VAL A 6 -4.28 -1.51 24.75
C VAL A 6 -2.83 -1.49 24.28
N VAL A 7 -2.49 -0.53 23.43
CA VAL A 7 -1.11 -0.25 23.02
C VAL A 7 -0.69 1.13 23.52
N THR A 8 0.50 1.23 24.11
CA THR A 8 1.08 2.51 24.53
C THR A 8 2.06 3.00 23.48
N VAL A 9 1.79 4.17 22.89
CA VAL A 9 2.64 4.79 21.87
C VAL A 9 3.26 6.08 22.38
N ARG A 10 4.50 6.34 21.96
CA ARG A 10 5.19 7.61 22.22
C ARG A 10 4.97 8.56 21.05
N LEU A 11 4.49 9.76 21.34
CA LEU A 11 4.28 10.81 20.34
C LEU A 11 5.16 12.00 20.68
N THR A 12 5.68 12.67 19.65
CA THR A 12 6.30 13.98 19.83
C THR A 12 5.25 14.99 20.32
N PRO A 13 5.65 16.06 21.03
CA PRO A 13 4.71 17.09 21.48
C PRO A 13 3.88 17.70 20.34
N GLU A 14 4.52 17.88 19.17
CA GLU A 14 3.87 18.40 17.96
C GLU A 14 2.75 17.48 17.47
N VAL A 15 3.02 16.17 17.33
CA VAL A 15 2.02 15.19 16.87
C VAL A 15 0.87 15.08 17.88
N LYS A 16 1.19 15.08 19.18
CA LYS A 16 0.17 15.09 20.23
C LYS A 16 -0.74 16.32 20.13
N ALA A 17 -0.19 17.50 19.84
CA ALA A 17 -0.97 18.72 19.66
C ALA A 17 -1.89 18.63 18.43
N LYS A 18 -1.38 18.16 17.29
CA LYS A 18 -2.18 17.93 16.07
C LYS A 18 -3.31 16.92 16.32
N LEU A 19 -3.02 15.81 17.01
CA LEU A 19 -4.04 14.81 17.38
C LEU A 19 -5.12 15.38 18.30
N ASN A 20 -4.75 16.23 19.28
CA ASN A 20 -5.73 16.91 20.13
C ASN A 20 -6.66 17.82 19.31
N ALA A 21 -6.10 18.62 18.39
CA ALA A 21 -6.89 19.50 17.54
C ALA A 21 -7.84 18.72 16.61
N LEU A 22 -7.34 17.63 16.03
CA LEU A 22 -8.15 16.73 15.18
C LEU A 22 -9.31 16.10 15.97
N ALA A 23 -9.05 15.61 17.18
CA ALA A 23 -10.09 15.05 18.05
C ALA A 23 -11.24 16.03 18.32
N LEU A 24 -10.90 17.31 18.56
CA LEU A 24 -11.88 18.37 18.78
C LEU A 24 -12.69 18.69 17.51
N SER A 25 -12.04 18.80 16.36
CA SER A 25 -12.72 19.15 15.10
C SER A 25 -13.62 18.03 14.59
N THR A 26 -13.22 16.76 14.78
CA THR A 26 -14.00 15.59 14.32
C THR A 26 -14.99 15.06 15.35
N LYS A 27 -14.99 15.60 16.59
CA LYS A 27 -15.76 15.09 17.73
C LYS A 27 -15.49 13.59 18.00
N ARG A 28 -14.23 13.16 17.88
CA ARG A 28 -13.79 11.78 18.15
C ARG A 28 -12.82 11.74 19.31
N SER A 29 -12.74 10.62 20.02
CA SER A 29 -11.71 10.45 21.05
C SER A 29 -10.33 10.26 20.42
N LYS A 30 -9.29 10.67 21.14
CA LYS A 30 -7.90 10.49 20.69
C LYS A 30 -7.53 9.03 20.55
N SER A 31 -8.06 8.18 21.43
CA SER A 31 -7.87 6.73 21.37
C SER A 31 -8.48 6.15 20.09
N TRP A 32 -9.69 6.59 19.74
CA TRP A 32 -10.36 6.16 18.51
C TRP A 32 -9.57 6.60 17.27
N LEU A 33 -9.14 7.88 17.20
CA LEU A 33 -8.34 8.37 16.08
C LEU A 33 -6.97 7.69 15.97
N ALA A 34 -6.33 7.38 17.10
CA ALA A 34 -5.06 6.66 17.11
C ALA A 34 -5.24 5.20 16.65
N ALA A 35 -6.29 4.52 17.13
CA ALA A 35 -6.62 3.17 16.69
C ALA A 35 -6.94 3.13 15.19
N GLU A 36 -7.72 4.10 14.69
CA GLU A 36 -8.05 4.22 13.27
C GLU A 36 -6.78 4.44 12.42
N ALA A 37 -5.91 5.36 12.81
CA ALA A 37 -4.67 5.62 12.09
C ALA A 37 -3.74 4.41 12.08
N ILE A 38 -3.66 3.67 13.20
CA ILE A 38 -2.87 2.43 13.28
C ILE A 38 -3.49 1.34 12.39
N ALA A 39 -4.82 1.17 12.41
CA ALA A 39 -5.51 0.17 11.60
C ALA A 39 -5.27 0.40 10.10
N LEU A 40 -5.46 1.65 9.63
CA LEU A 40 -5.22 2.03 8.24
C LEU A 40 -3.76 1.79 7.82
N TYR A 41 -2.81 2.14 8.70
CA TYR A 41 -1.39 1.90 8.42
C TYR A 41 -1.09 0.40 8.34
N VAL A 42 -1.55 -0.39 9.32
CA VAL A 42 -1.31 -1.83 9.37
C VAL A 42 -1.92 -2.51 8.14
N GLU A 43 -3.17 -2.20 7.79
CA GLU A 43 -3.86 -2.76 6.63
C GLU A 43 -3.09 -2.47 5.33
N GLN A 44 -2.68 -1.20 5.13
CA GLN A 44 -1.92 -0.81 3.95
C GLN A 44 -0.57 -1.54 3.87
N GLN A 45 0.17 -1.61 4.98
CA GLN A 45 1.47 -2.27 4.99
C GLN A 45 1.35 -3.78 4.83
N SER A 46 0.37 -4.42 5.48
CA SER A 46 0.15 -5.86 5.38
C SER A 46 -0.22 -6.27 3.95
N TRP A 47 -1.10 -5.50 3.31
CA TRP A 47 -1.47 -5.75 1.92
C TRP A 47 -0.26 -5.63 0.99
N GLN A 48 0.56 -4.58 1.14
CA GLN A 48 1.75 -4.40 0.30
C GLN A 48 2.76 -5.54 0.48
N ILE A 49 3.04 -5.93 1.73
CA ILE A 49 3.96 -7.03 2.03
C ILE A 49 3.44 -8.33 1.42
N GLN A 50 2.17 -8.66 1.64
CA GLN A 50 1.55 -9.86 1.08
C GLN A 50 1.65 -9.88 -0.45
N MET A 51 1.30 -8.79 -1.13
CA MET A 51 1.38 -8.71 -2.60
C MET A 51 2.82 -8.89 -3.11
N ILE A 52 3.81 -8.34 -2.40
CA ILE A 52 5.22 -8.53 -2.76
C ILE A 52 5.63 -9.99 -2.58
N GLU A 53 5.29 -10.60 -1.45
CA GLU A 53 5.60 -12.01 -1.16
C GLU A 53 4.94 -12.95 -2.19
N GLU A 54 3.68 -12.69 -2.56
CA GLU A 54 2.96 -13.42 -3.60
C GLU A 54 3.62 -13.24 -4.97
N ALA A 55 3.97 -12.02 -5.34
CA ALA A 55 4.63 -11.73 -6.62
C ALA A 55 6.01 -12.40 -6.74
N VAL A 56 6.82 -12.35 -5.67
CA VAL A 56 8.12 -13.05 -5.64
C VAL A 56 7.93 -14.56 -5.74
N THR A 57 6.99 -15.11 -4.97
CA THR A 57 6.68 -16.55 -5.01
C THR A 57 6.23 -17.00 -6.41
N PHE A 58 5.40 -16.18 -7.06
CA PHE A 58 4.96 -16.46 -8.43
C PHE A 58 6.13 -16.38 -9.41
N ALA A 59 6.95 -15.33 -9.33
CA ALA A 59 8.13 -15.12 -10.17
C ALA A 59 9.15 -16.27 -10.08
N ASP A 60 9.34 -16.84 -8.89
CA ASP A 60 10.22 -17.99 -8.67
C ASP A 60 9.58 -19.33 -9.10
N SER A 61 8.30 -19.33 -9.46
CA SER A 61 7.58 -20.55 -9.85
C SER A 61 7.81 -20.90 -11.34
N PRO A 62 7.68 -22.18 -11.72
CA PRO A 62 7.75 -22.59 -13.13
C PRO A 62 6.62 -22.05 -14.02
N GLN A 63 5.61 -21.41 -13.42
CA GLN A 63 4.45 -20.83 -14.11
C GLN A 63 4.68 -19.35 -14.45
N ALA A 64 5.78 -18.74 -13.97
CA ALA A 64 6.13 -17.38 -14.32
C ALA A 64 6.48 -17.26 -15.80
N GLU A 65 5.86 -16.28 -16.45
CA GLU A 65 6.23 -15.85 -17.79
C GLU A 65 7.02 -14.55 -17.70
N TRP A 66 8.15 -14.50 -18.41
CA TRP A 66 9.05 -13.35 -18.44
C TRP A 66 9.10 -12.80 -19.86
N VAL A 67 9.16 -11.47 -19.96
CA VAL A 67 9.29 -10.74 -21.22
C VAL A 67 10.67 -10.08 -21.26
N GLU A 68 11.31 -10.11 -22.42
CA GLU A 68 12.59 -9.43 -22.63
C GLU A 68 12.43 -7.91 -22.52
N GLY A 69 13.41 -7.24 -21.91
CA GLY A 69 13.35 -5.80 -21.63
C GLY A 69 13.16 -4.96 -22.90
N ASP A 70 13.83 -5.34 -23.99
CA ASP A 70 13.78 -4.65 -25.28
C ASP A 70 12.38 -4.71 -25.91
N ASP A 71 11.66 -5.82 -25.74
CA ASP A 71 10.29 -5.97 -26.26
C ASP A 71 9.30 -5.09 -25.47
N MET A 72 9.49 -5.01 -24.15
CA MET A 72 8.72 -4.10 -23.29
C MET A 72 8.99 -2.63 -23.65
N GLU A 73 10.26 -2.24 -23.85
CA GLU A 73 10.63 -0.88 -24.23
C GLU A 73 10.09 -0.50 -25.61
N ALA A 74 10.17 -1.42 -26.57
CA ALA A 74 9.64 -1.24 -27.91
C ALA A 74 8.13 -0.99 -27.90
N TRP A 75 7.38 -1.71 -27.06
CA TRP A 75 5.95 -1.49 -26.88
C TRP A 75 5.64 -0.15 -26.19
N LEU A 76 6.25 0.11 -25.02
CA LEU A 76 6.04 1.33 -24.24
C LEU A 76 6.34 2.60 -25.07
N SER A 77 7.36 2.56 -25.93
CA SER A 77 7.73 3.68 -26.81
C SER A 77 6.70 3.97 -27.90
N SER A 78 5.88 2.98 -28.26
CA SER A 78 4.80 3.11 -29.25
C SER A 78 3.42 3.31 -28.62
N TRP A 79 3.34 3.27 -27.28
CA TRP A 79 2.06 3.28 -26.58
C TRP A 79 1.30 4.60 -26.79
N GLY A 80 0.06 4.52 -27.26
CA GLY A 80 -0.78 5.69 -27.55
C GLY A 80 -0.47 6.41 -28.87
N MET A 81 0.40 5.83 -29.70
CA MET A 81 0.67 6.30 -31.06
C MET A 81 -0.22 5.59 -32.09
N GLU A 82 -0.32 6.12 -33.31
CA GLU A 82 -1.10 5.49 -34.39
C GLU A 82 -0.54 4.11 -34.79
N ASP A 83 0.74 3.86 -34.55
CA ASP A 83 1.47 2.63 -34.85
C ASP A 83 1.86 1.83 -33.59
N GLU A 84 1.01 1.87 -32.55
CA GLU A 84 1.21 1.10 -31.32
C GLU A 84 1.45 -0.39 -31.60
N LYS A 85 2.57 -0.91 -31.09
CA LYS A 85 2.97 -2.32 -31.19
C LYS A 85 2.10 -3.18 -30.26
N PRO A 86 1.96 -4.49 -30.51
CA PRO A 86 1.28 -5.38 -29.58
C PRO A 86 2.01 -5.45 -28.24
N ALA A 87 1.25 -5.53 -27.14
CA ALA A 87 1.82 -5.75 -25.82
C ALA A 87 2.58 -7.09 -25.79
N PRO A 88 3.79 -7.13 -25.23
CA PRO A 88 4.65 -8.32 -25.28
C PRO A 88 4.29 -9.37 -24.21
N CYS A 89 3.36 -9.04 -23.31
CA CYS A 89 2.73 -9.95 -22.35
C CYS A 89 1.26 -10.16 -22.70
N SER A 90 0.76 -11.40 -22.57
CA SER A 90 -0.62 -11.81 -22.85
C SER A 90 -1.57 -11.64 -21.68
#